data_AF-A0A964ZAF4-F1
#
_entry.id   AF-A0A964ZAF4-F1
#
_cell.length_a   1.000
_cell.length_b   1.000
_cell.length_c   1.000
_cell.angle_alpha   90.00
_cell.angle_beta   90.00
_cell.angle_gamma   90.00
#
_symmetry.space_group_name_H-M   'P 1'
#
loop_
_entity.id
_entity.type
_entity.pdbx_description
1 polymer ?
#
loop_
_entity_poly.entity_id
_entity_poly.type
_entity_poly.pdbx_seq_one_letter_code
_entity_poly.pdbx_strand_id
1 'polypeptide(L)'
;MAKAEKAQSDKTTGSMRVQRGLAEMLKGGVIMDVVTPEQAKIAEDAGAVAVMALERVPADIRRDGGVARMSDPEMIEGIKAAVSIPVMAKARIGHFVEAQVLEALGVDFI
;
A
#
# COMPACT_ATOMS: atom_id res chain seq x y z
N MET A 1 -38.51 13.21 -35.18
CA MET A 1 -37.82 13.53 -33.92
C MET A 1 -37.13 12.27 -33.42
N ALA A 2 -35.86 12.06 -33.79
CA ALA A 2 -35.06 10.95 -33.29
C ALA A 2 -34.46 11.37 -31.94
N LYS A 3 -34.76 10.62 -30.88
CA LYS A 3 -34.19 10.84 -29.55
C LYS A 3 -32.69 10.54 -29.61
N ALA A 4 -31.87 11.51 -29.22
CA ALA A 4 -30.46 11.29 -28.95
C ALA A 4 -30.32 10.36 -27.73
N GLU A 5 -29.71 9.20 -27.93
CA GLU A 5 -29.24 8.35 -26.83
C GLU A 5 -28.16 9.11 -26.07
N LYS A 6 -28.45 9.47 -24.82
CA LYS A 6 -27.43 9.96 -23.88
C LYS A 6 -26.53 8.78 -23.53
N ALA A 7 -25.27 8.83 -23.98
CA ALA A 7 -24.22 7.96 -23.48
C ALA A 7 -24.10 8.12 -21.96
N GLN A 8 -24.45 7.06 -21.24
CA GLN A 8 -24.35 6.99 -19.80
C GLN A 8 -22.88 6.87 -19.43
N SER A 9 -22.31 7.88 -18.76
CA SER A 9 -20.93 7.79 -18.27
C SER A 9 -20.88 6.83 -17.09
N ASP A 10 -20.43 5.60 -17.31
CA ASP A 10 -20.07 4.69 -16.23
C ASP A 10 -18.94 5.33 -15.41
N LYS A 11 -19.28 5.86 -14.23
CA LYS A 11 -18.30 6.40 -13.28
C LYS A 11 -17.59 5.22 -12.62
N THR A 12 -16.51 4.76 -13.23
CA THR A 12 -15.62 3.75 -12.64
C THR A 12 -14.75 4.40 -11.55
N THR A 13 -15.01 4.10 -10.28
CA THR A 13 -14.13 4.46 -9.16
C THR A 13 -12.77 3.80 -9.35
N GLY A 14 -11.68 4.54 -9.15
CA GLY A 14 -10.34 4.00 -9.31
C GLY A 14 -10.00 3.61 -10.76
N SER A 15 -10.39 4.41 -11.76
CA SER A 15 -10.02 4.16 -13.16
C SER A 15 -8.50 3.93 -13.31
N MET A 16 -8.09 3.13 -14.29
CA MET A 16 -6.66 2.84 -14.57
C MET A 16 -5.80 4.11 -14.70
N ARG A 17 -6.38 5.19 -15.25
CA ARG A 17 -5.71 6.48 -15.37
C ARG A 17 -5.37 7.07 -13.99
N VAL A 18 -6.29 6.98 -13.04
CA VAL A 18 -6.10 7.48 -11.67
C VAL A 18 -5.08 6.62 -10.92
N GLN A 19 -5.23 5.29 -10.96
CA GLN A 19 -4.29 4.38 -10.29
C GLN A 19 -2.86 4.56 -10.80
N ARG A 20 -2.69 4.64 -12.13
CA ARG A 20 -1.38 4.92 -12.73
C ARG A 20 -0.86 6.29 -12.32
N GLY A 21 -1.71 7.32 -12.33
CA GLY A 21 -1.34 8.67 -11.90
C GLY A 21 -0.81 8.72 -10.46
N LEU A 22 -1.43 7.97 -9.53
CA LEU A 22 -0.95 7.86 -8.15
C LEU A 22 0.44 7.22 -8.09
N ALA A 23 0.66 6.11 -8.81
CA ALA A 23 1.96 5.45 -8.85
C ALA A 23 3.07 6.33 -9.48
N GLU A 24 2.72 7.19 -10.43
CA GLU A 24 3.64 8.12 -11.08
C GLU A 24 4.18 9.20 -10.11
N MET A 25 3.44 9.54 -9.05
CA MET A 25 3.88 10.49 -8.02
C MET A 25 5.07 9.99 -7.18
N LEU A 26 5.30 8.66 -7.17
CA LEU A 26 6.39 8.04 -6.41
C LEU A 26 7.71 7.97 -7.21
N LYS A 27 7.71 8.39 -8.48
CA LYS A 27 8.89 8.32 -9.34
C LYS A 27 10.04 9.17 -8.80
N GLY A 28 11.25 8.60 -8.85
CA GLY A 28 12.48 9.26 -8.39
C GLY A 28 12.69 9.20 -6.87
N GLY A 29 11.77 8.59 -6.12
CA GLY A 29 11.90 8.40 -4.68
C GLY A 29 12.40 7.01 -4.28
N VAL A 30 12.56 6.83 -2.97
CA VAL A 30 12.88 5.54 -2.33
C VAL A 30 11.71 5.13 -1.44
N ILE A 31 11.34 3.85 -1.52
CA ILE A 31 10.36 3.22 -0.64
C ILE A 31 11.13 2.31 0.32
N MET A 32 10.90 2.45 1.63
CA MET A 32 11.65 1.70 2.64
C MET A 32 10.78 0.66 3.34
N ASP A 33 11.26 -0.58 3.43
CA ASP A 33 10.66 -1.64 4.25
C ASP A 33 10.89 -1.30 5.73
N VAL A 34 9.83 -1.30 6.55
CA VAL A 34 9.88 -0.96 7.98
C VAL A 34 9.07 -1.96 8.81
N VAL A 35 9.52 -2.24 10.03
CA VAL A 35 8.87 -3.19 10.94
C VAL A 35 8.37 -2.58 12.24
N THR A 36 8.61 -1.28 12.49
CA THR A 36 8.05 -0.56 13.65
C THR A 36 7.67 0.88 13.28
N PRO A 37 6.80 1.54 14.07
CA PRO A 37 6.49 2.97 13.90
C PRO A 37 7.72 3.88 13.95
N GLU A 38 8.70 3.56 14.80
CA GLU A 38 9.94 4.32 14.92
C GLU A 38 10.79 4.22 13.65
N GLN A 39 10.87 3.03 13.04
CA GLN A 39 11.55 2.86 11.76
C GLN A 39 10.85 3.62 10.64
N ALA A 40 9.51 3.64 10.65
CA ALA A 40 8.73 4.42 9.70
C ALA A 40 9.06 5.92 9.81
N LYS A 41 9.16 6.45 11.03
CA LYS A 41 9.54 7.84 11.26
C LYS A 41 10.96 8.15 10.77
N ILE A 42 11.91 7.26 11.06
CA ILE A 42 13.30 7.39 10.56
C ILE A 42 13.33 7.38 9.03
N ALA A 43 12.54 6.53 8.37
CA ALA A 43 12.46 6.48 6.91
C ALA A 43 11.89 7.78 6.32
N GLU A 44 10.82 8.32 6.93
CA GLU A 44 10.25 9.62 6.54
C GLU A 44 11.27 10.75 6.70
N ASP A 45 11.94 10.84 7.84
CA ASP A 45 12.95 11.87 8.12
C ASP A 45 14.18 11.75 7.18
N ALA A 46 14.47 10.53 6.70
CA ALA A 46 15.52 10.27 5.70
C ALA A 46 15.11 10.63 4.26
N GLY A 47 13.86 11.06 4.04
CA GLY A 47 13.34 11.46 2.73
C GLY A 47 12.77 10.32 1.89
N ALA A 48 12.33 9.21 2.52
CA ALA A 48 11.55 8.20 1.81
C ALA A 48 10.24 8.82 1.28
N VAL A 49 9.85 8.43 0.06
CA VAL A 49 8.58 8.90 -0.54
C VAL A 49 7.38 8.08 -0.10
N ALA A 50 7.62 6.88 0.45
CA ALA A 50 6.64 5.99 1.05
C ALA A 50 7.36 4.95 1.92
N VAL A 51 6.60 4.26 2.78
CA VAL A 51 7.08 3.10 3.54
C VAL A 51 6.28 1.86 3.22
N MET A 52 6.91 0.70 3.37
CA MET A 52 6.28 -0.61 3.22
C MET A 52 6.25 -1.28 4.60
N ALA A 53 5.06 -1.52 5.13
CA ALA A 53 4.83 -2.16 6.42
C ALA A 53 4.85 -3.69 6.30
N LEU A 54 5.70 -4.34 7.08
CA LEU A 54 5.85 -5.80 7.14
C LEU A 54 6.38 -6.24 8.50
N GLU A 55 5.96 -7.40 9.01
CA GLU A 55 6.44 -7.93 10.31
C GLU A 55 7.93 -8.28 10.32
N ARG A 56 8.47 -8.68 9.16
CA ARG A 56 9.85 -9.16 9.04
C ARG A 56 10.43 -8.75 7.70
N VAL A 57 11.62 -8.15 7.70
CA VAL A 57 12.31 -7.75 6.46
C VAL A 57 12.66 -8.96 5.60
N PRO A 58 12.77 -8.81 4.26
CA PRO A 58 13.02 -9.94 3.37
C PRO A 58 14.27 -10.77 3.73
N ALA A 59 15.29 -10.15 4.31
CA ALA A 59 16.49 -10.83 4.79
C ALA A 59 16.16 -11.83 5.92
N ASP A 60 15.33 -11.42 6.88
CA ASP A 60 14.89 -12.26 7.99
C ASP A 60 13.95 -13.36 7.52
N ILE A 61 13.00 -13.06 6.63
CA ILE A 61 12.11 -14.07 6.04
C ILE A 61 12.92 -15.20 5.37
N ARG A 62 13.98 -14.86 4.64
CA ARG A 62 14.85 -15.85 3.98
C ARG A 62 15.67 -16.67 4.96
N ARG A 63 16.16 -16.04 6.03
CA ARG A 63 16.95 -16.71 7.08
C ARG A 63 16.10 -17.68 7.90
N ASP A 64 14.96 -17.22 8.37
CA ASP A 64 14.12 -17.94 9.33
C ASP A 64 13.22 -18.97 8.61
N GLY A 65 12.94 -18.75 7.33
CA GLY A 65 12.02 -19.57 6.56
C GLY A 65 10.57 -19.50 7.07
N GLY A 66 9.81 -20.56 6.76
CA GLY A 66 8.40 -20.65 7.12
C GLY A 66 7.47 -19.85 6.21
N VAL A 67 6.23 -19.65 6.67
CA VAL A 67 5.18 -18.97 5.91
C VAL A 67 5.13 -17.49 6.30
N ALA A 68 5.47 -16.60 5.35
CA ALA A 68 5.24 -15.18 5.48
C ALA A 68 3.80 -14.84 5.00
N ARG A 69 3.06 -14.09 5.81
CA ARG A 69 1.67 -13.66 5.54
C ARG A 69 1.61 -12.13 5.54
N MET A 70 0.40 -11.59 5.32
CA MET A 70 0.10 -10.18 5.61
C MET A 70 0.42 -9.86 7.07
N SER A 71 0.95 -8.67 7.33
CA SER A 71 1.17 -8.17 8.69
C SER A 71 -0.13 -8.00 9.46
N ASP A 72 -0.03 -8.09 10.79
CA ASP A 72 -1.13 -7.72 11.67
C ASP A 72 -1.67 -6.29 11.38
N PRO A 73 -2.99 -6.10 11.24
CA PRO A 73 -3.59 -4.78 11.04
C PRO A 73 -3.19 -3.75 12.11
N GLU A 74 -3.07 -4.14 13.38
CA GLU A 74 -2.70 -3.23 14.47
C GLU A 74 -1.28 -2.65 14.26
N MET A 75 -0.37 -3.48 13.77
CA MET A 75 0.99 -3.05 13.41
C MET A 75 0.95 -2.02 12.26
N ILE A 76 0.16 -2.28 11.22
CA ILE A 76 0.05 -1.38 10.06
C ILE A 76 -0.57 -0.04 10.51
N GLU A 77 -1.62 -0.06 11.33
CA GLU A 77 -2.24 1.15 11.89
C GLU A 77 -1.24 1.97 12.70
N GLY A 78 -0.42 1.32 13.53
CA GLY A 78 0.65 1.99 14.27
C GLY A 78 1.66 2.70 13.38
N ILE A 79 2.06 2.07 12.26
CA ILE A 79 2.96 2.68 11.27
C ILE A 79 2.27 3.86 10.56
N LYS A 80 1.01 3.68 10.13
CA LYS A 80 0.22 4.76 9.50
C LYS A 80 0.06 5.97 10.39
N ALA A 81 -0.14 5.76 11.69
CA ALA A 81 -0.30 6.84 12.64
C ALA A 81 1.01 7.63 12.89
N ALA A 82 2.17 7.03 12.59
CA ALA A 82 3.47 7.62 12.89
C ALA A 82 4.05 8.51 11.77
N VAL A 83 3.57 8.36 10.53
CA VAL A 83 4.12 9.06 9.36
C VAL A 83 3.03 9.75 8.54
N SER A 84 3.43 10.75 7.75
CA SER A 84 2.57 11.48 6.82
C SER A 84 2.75 11.06 5.36
N ILE A 85 3.80 10.31 5.06
CA ILE A 85 4.04 9.72 3.73
C ILE A 85 3.19 8.45 3.51
N PRO A 86 2.89 8.08 2.26
CA PRO A 86 2.12 6.89 1.93
C PRO A 86 2.65 5.61 2.59
N VAL A 87 1.72 4.77 3.05
CA VAL A 87 2.00 3.46 3.66
C VAL A 87 1.47 2.35 2.78
N MET A 88 2.37 1.45 2.39
CA MET A 88 2.09 0.25 1.63
C MET A 88 2.12 -0.98 2.53
N ALA A 89 1.44 -2.06 2.15
CA ALA A 89 1.48 -3.34 2.88
C ALA A 89 1.42 -4.54 1.93
N LYS A 90 2.02 -5.67 2.33
CA LYS A 90 2.11 -6.88 1.47
C LYS A 90 0.93 -7.83 1.69
N ALA A 91 0.38 -8.34 0.60
CA ALA A 91 -0.50 -9.51 0.58
C ALA A 91 0.18 -10.70 -0.12
N ARG A 92 -0.25 -11.93 0.20
CA ARG A 92 0.23 -13.13 -0.51
C ARG A 92 -0.36 -13.20 -1.93
N ILE A 93 0.43 -13.78 -2.84
CA ILE A 93 0.01 -13.98 -4.24
C ILE A 93 -1.30 -14.77 -4.28
N GLY A 94 -2.31 -14.21 -4.94
CA GLY A 94 -3.64 -14.82 -5.10
C GLY A 94 -4.54 -14.73 -3.86
N HIS A 95 -4.08 -14.16 -2.74
CA HIS A 95 -4.85 -14.07 -1.50
C HIS A 95 -5.72 -12.80 -1.46
N PHE A 96 -6.75 -12.74 -2.30
CA PHE A 96 -7.63 -11.57 -2.43
C PHE A 96 -8.30 -11.14 -1.12
N VAL A 97 -8.51 -12.05 -0.16
CA VAL A 97 -9.03 -11.70 1.17
C VAL A 97 -8.04 -10.85 1.98
N GLU A 98 -6.73 -11.08 1.83
CA GLU A 98 -5.72 -10.22 2.48
C GLU A 98 -5.75 -8.83 1.84
N ALA A 99 -5.84 -8.76 0.51
CA ALA A 99 -5.96 -7.49 -0.20
C ALA A 99 -7.23 -6.71 0.21
N GLN A 100 -8.37 -7.39 0.38
CA GLN A 100 -9.61 -6.75 0.86
C GLN A 100 -9.48 -6.20 2.28
N VAL A 101 -8.76 -6.92 3.16
CA VAL A 101 -8.48 -6.42 4.52
C VAL A 101 -7.59 -5.19 4.47
N LEU A 102 -6.54 -5.19 3.65
CA LEU A 102 -5.66 -4.03 3.48
C LEU A 102 -6.37 -2.82 2.86
N GLU A 103 -7.25 -3.04 1.87
CA GLU A 103 -8.09 -2.00 1.28
C GLU A 103 -9.03 -1.38 2.34
N ALA A 104 -9.67 -2.22 3.16
CA ALA A 104 -10.54 -1.75 4.25
C ALA A 104 -9.76 -0.99 5.34
N LEU A 105 -8.50 -1.36 5.58
CA LEU A 105 -7.57 -0.64 6.46
C LEU A 105 -7.12 0.70 5.87
N GLY A 106 -7.37 0.92 4.57
CA GLY A 106 -7.02 2.14 3.86
C GLY A 106 -5.52 2.33 3.70
N VAL A 107 -4.77 1.26 3.38
CA VAL A 107 -3.38 1.42 2.91
C VAL A 107 -3.36 2.07 1.54
N ASP A 108 -2.30 2.80 1.21
CA ASP A 108 -2.22 3.55 -0.05
C ASP A 108 -1.94 2.63 -1.24
N PHE A 109 -1.16 1.56 -1.01
CA PHE A 109 -0.83 0.53 -2.01
C PHE A 109 -0.72 -0.86 -1.36
N ILE A 110 -1.03 -1.90 -2.14
CA ILE A 110 -0.96 -3.32 -1.77
C ILE A 110 0.03 -4.05 -2.69
#